data_AF-Q6D4T0-F1
#
_entry.id   AF-Q6D4T0-F1
#
_cell.length_a   1.000
_cell.length_b   1.000
_cell.length_c   1.000
_cell.angle_alpha   90.00
_cell.angle_beta   90.00
_cell.angle_gamma   90.00
#
_symmetry.space_group_name_H-M   'P 1'
#
loop_
_entity.id
_entity.type
_entity.pdbx_description
1 polymer ?
#
loop_
_entity_poly.entity_id
_entity_poly.type
_entity_poly.pdbx_seq_one_letter_code
_entity_poly.pdbx_strand_id
1 'polypeptide(L)' 'MTTQHHHSAQIDPRTPEGRQALNLMTIKTSALVSKLGLPPKHDRADYYSKGALCLMAVSAGLSPKDFF' A
#
# COMPACT_ATOMS: atom_id res chain seq x y z
N MET A 1 -2.57 -14.95 23.55
CA MET A 1 -2.62 -13.49 23.44
C MET A 1 -1.86 -13.11 22.17
N THR A 2 -2.56 -12.88 21.07
CA THR A 2 -1.95 -12.55 19.77
C THR A 2 -1.56 -11.07 19.79
N THR A 3 -0.27 -10.81 19.93
CA THR A 3 0.34 -9.48 19.75
C THR A 3 0.08 -9.03 18.31
N GLN A 4 -0.93 -8.18 18.14
CA GLN A 4 -1.12 -7.41 16.92
C GLN A 4 0.02 -6.39 16.84
N HIS A 5 1.09 -6.75 16.15
CA HIS A 5 2.11 -5.79 15.74
C HIS A 5 1.48 -4.88 14.68
N HIS A 6 1.04 -3.69 15.07
CA HIS A 6 0.81 -2.56 14.16
C HIS A 6 2.15 -2.20 13.51
N HIS A 7 2.53 -2.95 12.47
CA HIS A 7 3.69 -2.64 11.65
C HIS A 7 3.25 -1.54 10.69
N SER A 8 3.46 -0.28 11.07
CA SER A 8 3.46 0.81 10.10
C SER A 8 4.60 0.53 9.13
N ALA A 9 4.31 -0.14 8.02
CA ALA A 9 5.31 -0.42 6.99
C ALA A 9 5.93 0.92 6.54
N GLN A 10 7.14 1.19 7.02
CA GLN A 10 7.89 2.39 6.67
C GLN A 10 8.43 2.19 5.26
N ILE A 11 8.11 3.12 4.37
CA ILE A 11 8.68 3.12 3.02
C ILE A 11 10.11 3.62 3.12
N ASP A 12 11.09 2.83 2.65
CA ASP A 12 12.48 3.27 2.55
C ASP A 12 12.75 4.00 1.21
N PRO A 13 12.90 5.34 1.21
CA PRO A 13 13.14 6.11 -0.01
C PRO A 13 14.49 5.80 -0.69
N ARG A 14 15.40 5.10 -0.02
CA ARG A 14 16.72 4.77 -0.56
C ARG A 14 16.64 3.60 -1.55
N THR A 15 15.59 2.79 -1.47
CA THR A 15 15.35 1.68 -2.39
C THR A 15 14.56 2.14 -3.64
N PRO A 16 14.82 1.54 -4.83
CA PRO A 16 13.97 1.78 -6.00
C PRO A 16 12.48 1.53 -5.73
N GLU A 17 12.17 0.45 -5.00
CA GLU A 17 10.82 0.04 -4.65
C GLU A 17 10.15 1.06 -3.74
N GLY A 18 10.88 1.56 -2.74
CA GLY A 18 10.36 2.58 -1.85
C GLY A 18 10.15 3.93 -2.54
N ARG A 19 11.01 4.33 -3.49
CA ARG A 19 10.74 5.51 -4.33
C ARG A 19 9.46 5.34 -5.15
N GLN A 20 9.25 4.16 -5.73
CA GLN A 20 8.02 3.87 -6.47
C GLN A 20 6.79 3.87 -5.54
N ALA A 21 6.91 3.32 -4.33
CA ALA A 21 5.83 3.31 -3.36
C ALA A 21 5.48 4.72 -2.88
N LEU A 22 6.46 5.61 -2.73
CA LEU A 22 6.22 7.03 -2.45
C LEU A 22 5.42 7.71 -3.57
N ASN A 23 5.68 7.38 -4.83
CA ASN A 23 4.89 7.93 -5.96
C ASN A 23 3.41 7.51 -5.90
N LEU A 24 3.10 6.39 -5.23
CA LEU A 24 1.73 5.90 -5.05
C LEU A 24 1.03 6.50 -3.82
N MET A 25 1.71 7.29 -2.99
CA MET A 25 1.10 7.86 -1.78
C MET A 25 -0.05 8.83 -2.07
N THR A 26 -0.04 9.46 -3.24
CA THR A 26 -1.10 10.39 -3.68
C THR A 26 -2.37 9.66 -4.16
N ILE A 27 -2.29 8.36 -4.41
CA ILE A 27 -3.43 7.55 -4.88
C ILE A 27 -4.39 7.32 -3.73
N LYS A 28 -5.70 7.25 -3.99
CA LYS A 28 -6.70 6.94 -2.95
C LYS A 28 -6.53 5.51 -2.42
N THR A 29 -6.71 5.31 -1.12
CA THR A 29 -6.60 3.99 -0.48
C THR A 29 -7.57 2.98 -1.08
N SER A 30 -8.82 3.38 -1.30
CA SER A 30 -9.83 2.55 -1.95
C SER A 30 -9.44 2.10 -3.36
N ALA A 31 -8.72 2.94 -4.12
CA ALA A 31 -8.22 2.59 -5.44
C ALA A 31 -7.09 1.55 -5.37
N LEU A 32 -6.18 1.68 -4.40
CA LEU A 32 -5.14 0.68 -4.12
C LEU A 32 -5.77 -0.66 -3.74
N VAL A 33 -6.73 -0.66 -2.81
CA VAL A 33 -7.46 -1.87 -2.36
C VAL A 33 -8.15 -2.55 -3.53
N SER A 34 -8.85 -1.78 -4.37
CA SER A 34 -9.54 -2.29 -5.57
C SER A 34 -8.57 -2.91 -6.58
N LYS A 35 -7.49 -2.22 -6.95
CA LYS A 35 -6.50 -2.72 -7.92
C LYS A 35 -5.71 -3.93 -7.43
N LEU A 36 -5.47 -4.01 -6.11
CA LEU A 36 -4.85 -5.16 -5.47
C LEU A 36 -5.81 -6.35 -5.31
N GLY A 37 -7.09 -6.21 -5.67
CA GLY A 37 -8.10 -7.25 -5.47
C GLY A 37 -8.34 -7.58 -3.99
N LEU A 38 -8.04 -6.65 -3.09
CA LEU A 38 -8.20 -6.85 -1.66
C LEU A 38 -9.69 -6.76 -1.28
N PRO A 39 -10.16 -7.58 -0.32
CA PRO A 39 -11.54 -7.51 0.12
C PRO A 39 -11.87 -6.11 0.65
N PRO A 40 -13.09 -5.56 0.42
CA PRO A 40 -13.47 -4.22 0.89
C PRO A 40 -13.36 -4.02 2.41
N LYS A 41 -13.36 -5.12 3.18
CA LYS A 41 -13.18 -5.08 4.63
C LYS A 41 -11.73 -4.74 5.05
N HIS A 42 -10.76 -4.81 4.14
CA HIS A 42 -9.38 -4.37 4.33
C HIS A 42 -9.18 -2.86 4.19
N ASP A 43 -10.22 -2.10 3.79
CA ASP A 43 -10.22 -0.63 3.86
C ASP A 43 -10.34 -0.12 5.32
N ARG A 44 -10.57 -1.02 6.30
CA ARG A 44 -10.37 -0.70 7.71
C ARG A 44 -8.87 -0.45 7.89
N ALA A 45 -8.52 0.80 8.20
CA ALA A 45 -7.16 1.25 8.49
C ALA A 45 -6.39 0.37 9.50
N ASP A 46 -7.10 -0.50 10.22
CA ASP A 46 -6.59 -1.48 11.17
C ASP A 46 -5.80 -2.63 10.52
N TYR A 47 -6.03 -2.97 9.25
CA TYR A 47 -5.42 -4.16 8.62
C TYR A 47 -4.15 -3.87 7.83
N TYR A 48 -4.12 -2.78 7.06
CA TYR A 48 -2.95 -2.38 6.28
C TYR A 48 -2.73 -0.88 6.39
N SER A 49 -1.50 -0.49 6.74
CA SER A 49 -1.10 0.90 6.64
C SER A 49 -1.08 1.34 5.18
N LYS A 50 -1.23 2.65 4.95
CA LYS A 50 -1.10 3.22 3.61
C LYS A 50 0.23 2.84 2.93
N GLY A 51 1.31 2.84 3.70
CA GLY A 51 2.64 2.44 3.23
C GLY A 51 2.69 0.99 2.76
N ALA A 52 2.05 0.09 3.51
CA ALA A 52 1.95 -1.32 3.13
C ALA A 52 1.19 -1.50 1.81
N LEU A 53 0.08 -0.78 1.62
CA LEU A 53 -0.68 -0.82 0.37
C LEU A 53 0.14 -0.32 -0.83
N CYS A 54 0.92 0.75 -0.66
CA CYS A 54 1.80 1.25 -1.71
C CYS A 54 2.91 0.24 -2.05
N LEU A 55 3.54 -0.39 -1.05
CA LEU A 55 4.56 -1.42 -1.28
C LEU A 55 3.98 -2.67 -1.95
N MET A 56 2.79 -3.11 -1.54
CA MET A 56 2.09 -4.22 -2.20
C MET A 56 1.75 -3.88 -3.66
N ALA A 57 1.32 -2.65 -3.94
CA ALA A 57 1.04 -2.20 -5.29
C ALA A 57 2.31 -2.21 -6.17
N VAL A 58 3.44 -1.72 -5.66
CA VAL A 58 4.74 -1.82 -6.37
C VAL A 58 5.14 -3.27 -6.62
N SER A 59 5.00 -4.14 -5.62
CA SER A 59 5.29 -5.57 -5.77
C SER A 59 4.38 -6.25 -6.79
N ALA A 60 3.17 -5.74 -7.00
CA ALA A 60 2.24 -6.21 -8.03
C ALA A 60 2.51 -5.59 -9.42
N GLY A 61 3.56 -4.77 -9.56
CA GLY A 61 3.91 -4.10 -10.80
C GLY A 61 3.05 -2.87 -11.12
N LEU A 62 2.29 -2.36 -10.15
CA LEU A 62 1.44 -1.20 -10.34
C LEU A 62 2.25 0.10 -10.21
N SER A 63 1.86 1.07 -11.04
CA SER A 63 2.44 2.40 -11.13
C SER A 63 1.33 3.45 -11.02
N PRO A 64 1.65 4.75 -10.82
CA PRO A 64 0.64 5.80 -10.79
C PRO A 64 -0.28 5.82 -12.02
N LYS A 65 0.23 5.40 -13.20
CA LYS A 65 -0.53 5.37 -14.46
C LYS A 65 -1.68 4.36 -14.45
N ASP A 66 -1.66 3.38 -13.56
CA ASP A 66 -2.70 2.37 -13.47
C ASP A 66 -3.96 2.86 -12.73
N PHE A 67 -3.94 4.10 -12.23
CA PHE A 67 -4.97 4.71 -11.39
C PHE A 67 -5.63 5.96 -12.01
N PHE A 68 -5.18 6.39 -13.20
CA PHE A 68 -5.72 7.51 -13.97
C PHE A 68 -6.07 7.05 -15.38
#